data_AF-A0A352Q6X0-F1
#
_entry.id   AF-A0A352Q6X0-F1
#
_cell.length_a   1.000
_cell.length_b   1.000
_cell.length_c   1.000
_cell.angle_alpha   90.00
_cell.angle_beta   90.00
_cell.angle_gamma   90.00
#
_symmetry.space_group_name_H-M   'P 1'
#
loop_
_entity.id
_entity.type
_entity.pdbx_description
1 polymer ?
#
loop_
_entity_poly.entity_id
_entity_poly.type
_entity_poly.pdbx_seq_one_letter_code
_entity_poly.pdbx_strand_id
1 'polypeptide(L)'
;MPVKADIGATGRFDEIRPYRDDEVKDVIARLICDREFIDTLAQQKFKWLADLLPWCIRPLIRGALKRALGRAGSVAEFQQIVGVQLRRLLDRVADGVVFSGAEKLEHDRAYLFVSNHRDIAMDPAMVDLALDEQGLATTRIAIGDNLLTKAFTSDLMRLNKSFIVKRSVTDRRQKLAALKDLSAYIQHSLEVDGESVWIAQREGRAKDGRDLTETALLKMLVLNKAKEQSFGEAFARLPIVPVAVSYEWDPCDAAKARELYSLQATGVYEKGPHEDIESIYEGIFGYKGHIEVAFGRQLTEHFADAESAARAIDRQIVDNYRLQGSHILAWQRLFGHSETVDRLKQKQVDIDWASKAQMLDARLAQVPAAHRDLFLAAYANPVQRWLDVNSDECPRDSGGT
;
A
#
# COMPACT_ATOMS: atom_id res chain seq x y z
N MET A 1 -10.00 37.98 -37.03
CA MET A 1 -9.01 36.89 -37.15
C MET A 1 -9.08 36.08 -35.87
N PRO A 2 -9.39 34.78 -35.91
CA PRO A 2 -9.52 34.01 -34.68
C PRO A 2 -8.12 33.77 -34.10
N VAL A 3 -8.01 34.06 -32.80
CA VAL A 3 -6.86 33.77 -31.96
C VAL A 3 -6.65 32.26 -31.97
N LYS A 4 -5.47 31.83 -32.45
CA LYS A 4 -5.02 30.45 -32.30
C LYS A 4 -4.99 30.13 -30.80
N ALA A 5 -5.80 29.16 -30.39
CA ALA A 5 -5.66 28.53 -29.10
C ALA A 5 -4.24 27.94 -29.01
N ASP A 6 -3.50 28.38 -28.00
CA ASP A 6 -2.20 27.87 -27.65
C ASP A 6 -2.37 26.39 -27.27
N ILE A 7 -1.85 25.48 -28.09
CA ILE A 7 -1.81 24.06 -27.78
C ILE A 7 -0.73 23.94 -26.71
N GLY A 8 -1.20 23.88 -25.46
CA GLY A 8 -0.43 24.12 -24.24
C GLY A 8 0.89 23.38 -24.16
N ALA A 9 1.92 24.11 -23.74
CA ALA A 9 3.17 23.52 -23.27
C ALA A 9 2.86 22.54 -22.13
N THR A 10 3.21 21.27 -22.31
CA THR A 10 3.15 20.26 -21.25
C THR A 10 4.08 20.67 -20.11
N GLY A 11 3.52 20.83 -18.91
CA GLY A 11 4.29 21.05 -17.69
C GLY A 11 5.22 19.87 -17.42
N ARG A 12 6.36 20.13 -16.76
CA ARG A 12 7.45 19.17 -16.53
C ARG A 12 7.00 17.80 -15.99
N PHE A 13 5.91 17.74 -15.21
CA PHE A 13 5.43 16.53 -14.55
C PHE A 13 4.05 16.05 -15.04
N ASP A 14 3.49 16.63 -16.10
CA ASP A 14 2.10 16.37 -16.52
C ASP A 14 1.80 14.89 -16.83
N GLU A 15 2.81 14.15 -17.27
CA GLU A 15 2.69 12.72 -17.56
C GLU A 15 2.55 11.84 -16.30
N ILE A 16 3.04 12.30 -15.14
CA ILE A 16 3.10 11.48 -13.94
C ILE A 16 2.25 12.02 -12.79
N ARG A 17 1.96 13.33 -12.75
CA ARG A 17 1.28 13.96 -11.61
C ARG A 17 -0.20 13.50 -11.46
N PRO A 18 -0.77 13.61 -10.26
CA PRO A 18 -2.21 13.51 -10.05
C PRO A 18 -2.97 14.65 -10.73
N TYR A 19 -4.29 14.51 -10.78
CA TYR A 19 -5.16 15.57 -11.26
C TYR A 19 -5.18 16.76 -10.32
N ARG A 20 -5.44 17.95 -10.88
CA ARG A 20 -5.73 19.19 -10.18
C ARG A 20 -7.23 19.42 -10.08
N ASP A 21 -7.63 20.33 -9.20
CA ASP A 21 -9.05 20.63 -8.94
C ASP A 21 -9.83 21.06 -10.20
N ASP A 22 -9.18 21.77 -11.12
CA ASP A 22 -9.79 22.19 -12.39
C ASP A 22 -10.06 21.01 -13.34
N GLU A 23 -9.38 19.88 -13.16
CA GLU A 23 -9.54 18.67 -13.99
C GLU A 23 -10.62 17.72 -13.44
N VAL A 24 -11.00 17.84 -12.16
CA VAL A 24 -11.84 16.87 -11.42
C VAL A 24 -13.20 16.64 -12.07
N LYS A 25 -13.91 17.70 -12.44
CA LYS A 25 -15.27 17.59 -13.00
C LYS A 25 -15.28 16.83 -14.32
N ASP A 26 -14.30 17.09 -15.17
CA ASP A 26 -14.18 16.44 -16.47
C ASP A 26 -13.80 14.97 -16.33
N VAL A 27 -12.86 14.66 -15.42
CA VAL A 27 -12.46 13.28 -15.10
C VAL A 27 -13.65 12.49 -14.56
N ILE A 28 -14.41 13.02 -13.60
CA ILE A 28 -15.60 12.36 -13.05
C ILE A 28 -16.64 12.12 -14.14
N ALA A 29 -16.88 13.10 -15.02
CA ALA A 29 -17.82 12.95 -16.13
C ALA A 29 -17.38 11.84 -17.10
N ARG A 30 -16.08 11.76 -17.43
CA ARG A 30 -15.53 10.68 -18.24
C ARG A 30 -15.71 9.32 -17.56
N LEU A 31 -15.36 9.19 -16.29
CA LEU A 31 -15.51 7.95 -15.51
C LEU A 31 -16.97 7.47 -15.48
N ILE A 32 -17.94 8.35 -15.25
CA ILE A 32 -19.37 7.97 -15.23
C ILE A 32 -19.85 7.49 -16.61
N CYS A 33 -19.29 8.04 -17.68
CA CYS A 33 -19.64 7.67 -19.05
C CYS A 33 -18.88 6.42 -19.54
N ASP A 34 -17.75 6.07 -18.93
CA ASP A 34 -16.92 4.93 -19.32
C ASP A 34 -17.69 3.61 -19.16
N ARG A 35 -17.88 2.91 -20.28
CA ARG A 35 -18.67 1.68 -20.30
C ARG A 35 -17.95 0.54 -19.58
N GLU A 36 -16.64 0.44 -19.74
CA GLU A 36 -15.85 -0.65 -19.17
C GLU A 36 -15.76 -0.53 -17.65
N PHE A 37 -15.63 0.68 -17.14
CA PHE A 37 -15.71 0.96 -15.70
C PHE A 37 -17.06 0.55 -15.11
N ILE A 38 -18.17 0.97 -15.74
CA ILE A 38 -19.51 0.64 -15.27
C ILE A 38 -19.77 -0.87 -15.33
N ASP A 39 -19.31 -1.55 -16.39
CA ASP A 39 -19.43 -3.00 -16.53
C ASP A 39 -18.61 -3.73 -15.46
N THR A 40 -17.40 -3.25 -15.16
CA THR A 40 -16.57 -3.79 -14.07
C THR A 40 -17.28 -3.66 -12.73
N LEU A 41 -17.84 -2.49 -12.40
CA LEU A 41 -18.61 -2.29 -11.17
C LEU A 41 -19.88 -3.17 -11.12
N ALA A 42 -20.55 -3.36 -12.25
CA ALA A 42 -21.74 -4.19 -12.36
C ALA A 42 -21.42 -5.66 -12.09
N GLN A 43 -20.39 -6.20 -12.75
CA GLN A 43 -19.99 -7.61 -12.59
C GLN A 43 -19.57 -7.92 -11.15
N GLN A 44 -18.85 -7.01 -10.50
CA GLN A 44 -18.40 -7.21 -9.12
C GLN A 44 -19.57 -7.20 -8.12
N LYS A 45 -20.53 -6.27 -8.27
CA LYS A 45 -21.64 -6.11 -7.32
C LYS A 45 -22.84 -7.02 -7.61
N PHE A 46 -23.08 -7.33 -8.88
CA PHE A 46 -24.31 -7.98 -9.34
C PHE A 46 -24.04 -9.23 -10.19
N LYS A 47 -22.83 -9.82 -10.14
CA LYS A 47 -22.41 -11.07 -10.81
C LYS A 47 -23.28 -11.47 -12.02
N TRP A 48 -24.19 -12.44 -11.85
CA TRP A 48 -25.03 -12.98 -12.92
C TRP A 48 -26.12 -12.02 -13.43
N LEU A 49 -26.58 -11.10 -12.59
CA LEU A 49 -27.62 -10.13 -12.93
C LEU A 49 -27.08 -9.07 -13.90
N ALA A 50 -25.79 -8.73 -13.79
CA ALA A 50 -25.10 -7.81 -14.69
C ALA A 50 -25.11 -8.30 -16.15
N ASP A 51 -24.96 -9.61 -16.34
CA ASP A 51 -24.98 -10.24 -17.67
C ASP A 51 -26.41 -10.37 -18.21
N LEU A 52 -27.39 -10.62 -17.34
CA LEU A 52 -28.78 -10.82 -17.73
C LEU A 52 -29.52 -9.52 -18.08
N LEU A 53 -29.26 -8.42 -17.34
CA LEU A 53 -29.96 -7.14 -17.48
C LEU A 53 -29.01 -5.92 -17.49
N PRO A 54 -28.00 -5.88 -18.39
CA PRO A 54 -27.03 -4.78 -18.43
C PRO A 54 -27.69 -3.42 -18.73
N TRP A 55 -28.80 -3.42 -19.47
CA TRP A 55 -29.55 -2.21 -19.81
C TRP A 55 -30.25 -1.56 -18.61
N CYS A 56 -30.60 -2.34 -17.57
CA CYS A 56 -31.13 -1.82 -16.31
C CYS A 56 -30.01 -1.38 -15.38
N ILE A 57 -28.97 -2.21 -15.24
CA ILE A 57 -27.95 -2.04 -14.20
C ILE A 57 -27.03 -0.86 -14.52
N ARG A 58 -26.65 -0.67 -15.79
CA ARG A 58 -25.76 0.43 -16.19
C ARG A 58 -26.34 1.81 -15.85
N PRO A 59 -27.58 2.18 -16.23
CA PRO A 59 -28.18 3.45 -15.81
C PRO A 59 -28.28 3.62 -14.29
N LEU A 60 -28.57 2.55 -13.55
CA LEU A 60 -28.64 2.58 -12.08
C LEU A 60 -27.28 2.92 -11.47
N ILE A 61 -26.20 2.26 -11.91
CA ILE A 61 -24.83 2.54 -11.44
C ILE A 61 -24.44 3.97 -11.80
N ARG A 62 -24.67 4.40 -13.04
CA ARG A 62 -24.39 5.79 -13.46
C ARG A 62 -25.14 6.81 -12.61
N GLY A 63 -26.42 6.57 -12.34
CA GLY A 63 -27.23 7.42 -11.49
C GLY A 63 -26.75 7.44 -10.03
N ALA A 64 -26.25 6.33 -9.52
CA ALA A 64 -25.63 6.27 -8.20
C ALA A 64 -24.30 7.05 -8.16
N LEU A 65 -23.41 6.84 -9.12
CA LEU A 65 -22.13 7.56 -9.22
C LEU A 65 -22.33 9.06 -9.42
N LYS A 66 -23.27 9.48 -10.28
CA LYS A 66 -23.57 10.90 -10.48
C LYS A 66 -24.09 11.56 -9.20
N ARG A 67 -24.87 10.85 -8.39
CA ARG A 67 -25.34 11.36 -7.09
C ARG A 67 -24.21 11.43 -6.06
N ALA A 68 -23.33 10.44 -6.04
CA ALA A 68 -22.23 10.36 -5.06
C ALA A 68 -21.09 11.33 -5.40
N LEU A 69 -20.63 11.33 -6.65
CA LEU A 69 -19.42 12.02 -7.10
C LEU A 69 -19.71 13.33 -7.85
N GLY A 70 -20.91 13.52 -8.40
CA GLY A 70 -21.22 14.67 -9.26
C GLY A 70 -21.20 16.03 -8.54
N ARG A 71 -21.03 16.04 -7.21
CA ARG A 71 -20.85 17.26 -6.41
C ARG A 71 -19.39 17.57 -6.09
N ALA A 72 -18.47 16.62 -6.29
CA ALA A 72 -17.06 16.85 -6.05
C ALA A 72 -16.51 17.85 -7.08
N GLY A 73 -16.13 19.03 -6.61
CA GLY A 73 -15.50 20.09 -7.38
C GLY A 73 -13.99 20.16 -7.21
N SER A 74 -13.43 19.40 -6.28
CA SER A 74 -11.99 19.34 -5.99
C SER A 74 -11.52 17.92 -5.67
N VAL A 75 -10.20 17.71 -5.70
CA VAL A 75 -9.57 16.44 -5.34
C VAL A 75 -9.84 16.12 -3.86
N ALA A 76 -9.77 17.14 -3.00
CA ALA A 76 -10.06 17.00 -1.58
C ALA A 76 -11.50 16.53 -1.33
N GLU A 77 -12.49 17.14 -2.02
CA GLU A 77 -13.89 16.70 -1.89
C GLU A 77 -14.11 15.26 -2.39
N PHE A 78 -13.42 14.86 -3.46
CA PHE A 78 -13.44 13.49 -3.94
C PHE A 78 -12.89 12.52 -2.88
N GLN A 79 -11.72 12.81 -2.30
CA GLN A 79 -11.12 11.97 -1.27
C GLN A 79 -11.96 11.90 0.01
N GLN A 80 -12.62 12.98 0.41
CA GLN A 80 -13.58 12.97 1.52
C GLN A 80 -14.73 11.99 1.26
N ILE A 81 -15.29 11.97 0.05
CA ILE A 81 -16.34 11.01 -0.31
C ILE A 81 -15.80 9.59 -0.24
N VAL A 82 -14.60 9.35 -0.77
CA VAL A 82 -13.93 8.03 -0.73
C VAL A 82 -13.67 7.59 0.71
N GLY A 83 -13.12 8.47 1.56
CA GLY A 83 -12.83 8.21 2.98
C GLY A 83 -14.07 7.80 3.76
N VAL A 84 -15.19 8.52 3.59
CA VAL A 84 -16.47 8.15 4.22
C VAL A 84 -16.96 6.77 3.76
N GLN A 85 -16.81 6.42 2.47
CA GLN A 85 -17.19 5.08 2.00
C GLN A 85 -16.23 4.01 2.51
N LEU A 86 -14.93 4.30 2.59
CA LEU A 86 -13.91 3.42 3.12
C LEU A 86 -14.19 3.09 4.59
N ARG A 87 -14.48 4.10 5.42
CA ARG A 87 -14.82 3.89 6.84
C ARG A 87 -16.03 2.96 7.00
N ARG A 88 -17.11 3.21 6.25
CA ARG A 88 -18.31 2.35 6.25
C ARG A 88 -18.06 0.94 5.71
N LEU A 89 -17.05 0.77 4.85
CA LEU A 89 -16.63 -0.55 4.40
C LEU A 89 -15.89 -1.27 5.52
N LEU A 90 -14.95 -0.61 6.17
CA LEU A 90 -14.16 -1.15 7.28
C LEU A 90 -15.05 -1.62 8.43
N ASP A 91 -16.11 -0.88 8.76
CA ASP A 91 -17.12 -1.29 9.77
C ASP A 91 -17.79 -2.66 9.47
N ARG A 92 -17.67 -3.17 8.23
CA ARG A 92 -18.24 -4.46 7.79
C ARG A 92 -17.19 -5.53 7.52
N VAL A 93 -15.95 -5.16 7.22
CA VAL A 93 -14.90 -6.09 6.75
C VAL A 93 -13.69 -6.17 7.67
N ALA A 94 -13.67 -5.41 8.75
CA ALA A 94 -12.64 -5.45 9.79
C ALA A 94 -13.29 -5.58 11.18
N ASP A 95 -12.60 -6.25 12.10
CA ASP A 95 -13.02 -6.38 13.51
C ASP A 95 -12.66 -5.13 14.31
N GLY A 96 -11.70 -4.35 13.82
CA GLY A 96 -11.26 -3.11 14.45
C GLY A 96 -10.14 -2.46 13.64
N VAL A 97 -10.11 -1.13 13.68
CA VAL A 97 -9.10 -0.30 13.02
C VAL A 97 -8.49 0.61 14.06
N VAL A 98 -7.17 0.55 14.21
CA VAL A 98 -6.41 1.36 15.17
C VAL A 98 -5.37 2.17 14.43
N PHE A 99 -5.30 3.46 14.75
CA PHE A 99 -4.29 4.38 14.26
C PHE A 99 -3.46 4.89 15.43
N SER A 100 -2.13 4.92 15.27
CA SER A 100 -1.22 5.41 16.29
C SER A 100 -0.05 6.18 15.69
N GLY A 101 0.47 7.16 16.41
CA GLY A 101 1.60 7.99 15.99
C GLY A 101 1.25 9.15 15.06
N ALA A 102 0.13 9.08 14.33
CA ALA A 102 -0.33 10.15 13.45
C ALA A 102 -0.64 11.44 14.21
N GLU A 103 -1.11 11.33 15.46
CA GLU A 103 -1.38 12.45 16.37
C GLU A 103 -0.15 13.27 16.75
N LYS A 104 1.06 12.77 16.45
CA LYS A 104 2.33 13.43 16.74
C LYS A 104 2.89 14.19 15.53
N LEU A 105 2.23 14.12 14.38
CA LEU A 105 2.63 14.80 13.15
C LEU A 105 2.18 16.26 13.18
N GLU A 106 2.97 17.13 12.55
CA GLU A 106 2.67 18.56 12.43
C GLU A 106 1.73 18.80 11.23
N HIS A 107 0.68 19.59 11.41
CA HIS A 107 -0.35 19.83 10.37
C HIS A 107 0.17 20.55 9.12
N ASP A 108 1.09 21.50 9.29
CA ASP A 108 1.57 22.36 8.19
C ASP A 108 2.90 21.85 7.59
N ARG A 109 3.16 20.55 7.68
CA ARG A 109 4.41 19.94 7.25
C ARG A 109 4.20 18.75 6.32
N ALA A 110 4.94 18.75 5.22
CA ALA A 110 4.99 17.62 4.30
C ALA A 110 5.91 16.52 4.85
N TYR A 111 5.46 15.27 4.74
CA TYR A 111 6.22 14.08 5.13
C TYR A 111 6.34 13.09 3.97
N LEU A 112 7.42 12.31 3.97
CA LEU A 112 7.59 11.16 3.10
C LEU A 112 7.33 9.89 3.90
N PHE A 113 6.11 9.35 3.80
CA PHE A 113 5.73 8.12 4.46
C PHE A 113 6.26 6.92 3.67
N VAL A 114 7.07 6.09 4.33
CA VAL A 114 7.61 4.86 3.76
C VAL A 114 7.03 3.68 4.52
N SER A 115 6.25 2.82 3.86
CA SER A 115 5.56 1.71 4.54
C SER A 115 5.90 0.33 4.00
N ASN A 116 5.68 -0.69 4.83
CA ASN A 116 5.52 -2.05 4.31
C ASN A 116 4.31 -2.11 3.37
N HIS A 117 4.28 -3.09 2.48
CA HIS A 117 3.26 -3.15 1.45
C HIS A 117 2.77 -4.57 1.22
N ARG A 118 1.55 -4.88 1.65
CA ARG A 118 0.90 -6.19 1.54
C ARG A 118 -0.39 -6.15 0.75
N ASP A 119 -1.08 -5.03 0.73
CA ASP A 119 -2.28 -4.83 -0.07
C ASP A 119 -2.08 -3.70 -1.07
N ILE A 120 -2.44 -3.92 -2.33
CA ILE A 120 -2.21 -2.95 -3.43
C ILE A 120 -2.88 -1.62 -3.13
N ALA A 121 -4.14 -1.65 -2.69
CA ALA A 121 -4.98 -0.47 -2.58
C ALA A 121 -5.20 -0.06 -1.13
N MET A 122 -5.32 -1.03 -0.22
CA MET A 122 -5.66 -0.74 1.17
C MET A 122 -4.52 -0.09 1.93
N ASP A 123 -3.25 -0.42 1.68
CA ASP A 123 -2.14 0.16 2.44
C ASP A 123 -2.10 1.69 2.37
N PRO A 124 -2.04 2.33 1.17
CA PRO A 124 -2.10 3.79 1.10
C PRO A 124 -3.45 4.34 1.57
N ALA A 125 -4.55 3.63 1.33
CA ALA A 125 -5.87 4.08 1.75
C ALA A 125 -6.02 4.11 3.30
N MET A 126 -5.42 3.16 4.01
CA MET A 126 -5.40 3.12 5.46
C MET A 126 -4.51 4.22 6.05
N VAL A 127 -3.38 4.53 5.40
CA VAL A 127 -2.53 5.68 5.77
C VAL A 127 -3.28 7.00 5.57
N ASP A 128 -3.91 7.20 4.42
CA ASP A 128 -4.68 8.42 4.14
C ASP A 128 -5.89 8.57 5.07
N LEU A 129 -6.59 7.48 5.38
CA LEU A 129 -7.69 7.50 6.35
C LEU A 129 -7.21 7.88 7.75
N ALA A 130 -6.05 7.36 8.18
CA ALA A 130 -5.46 7.72 9.46
C ALA A 130 -5.07 9.19 9.54
N LEU A 131 -4.52 9.76 8.45
CA LEU A 131 -4.20 11.19 8.35
C LEU A 131 -5.47 12.05 8.38
N ASP A 132 -6.47 11.70 7.58
CA ASP A 132 -7.75 12.42 7.49
C ASP A 132 -8.47 12.46 8.84
N GLU A 133 -8.50 11.36 9.59
CA GLU A 133 -9.11 11.30 10.93
C GLU A 133 -8.36 12.15 11.98
N GLN A 134 -7.10 12.52 11.73
CA GLN A 134 -6.33 13.47 12.54
C GLN A 134 -6.37 14.92 11.98
N GLY A 135 -7.14 15.16 10.92
CA GLY A 135 -7.24 16.45 10.25
C GLY A 135 -6.00 16.84 9.43
N LEU A 136 -5.16 15.85 9.08
CA LEU A 136 -3.99 16.02 8.22
C LEU A 136 -4.38 15.84 6.75
N ALA A 137 -3.62 16.48 5.85
CA ALA A 137 -3.81 16.28 4.42
C ALA A 137 -3.41 14.86 3.99
N THR A 138 -4.24 14.24 3.15
CA THR A 138 -3.93 12.94 2.51
C THR A 138 -2.73 13.06 1.56
N THR A 139 -2.10 11.93 1.30
CA THR A 139 -0.83 11.85 0.57
C THR A 139 -0.99 11.84 -0.95
N ARG A 140 0.11 12.14 -1.65
CA ARG A 140 0.33 11.72 -3.03
C ARG A 140 0.86 10.29 -3.04
N ILE A 141 0.19 9.39 -3.74
CA ILE A 141 0.47 7.95 -3.68
C ILE A 141 1.30 7.50 -4.89
N ALA A 142 2.46 6.90 -4.65
CA ALA A 142 3.26 6.31 -5.74
C ALA A 142 2.61 5.02 -6.27
N ILE A 143 2.23 4.98 -7.56
CA ILE A 143 1.65 3.78 -8.19
C ILE A 143 2.39 3.39 -9.47
N GLY A 144 2.63 2.09 -9.67
CA GLY A 144 3.25 1.56 -10.88
C GLY A 144 2.34 1.63 -12.11
N ASP A 145 2.90 1.98 -13.27
CA ASP A 145 2.19 1.98 -14.56
C ASP A 145 1.63 0.60 -14.97
N ASN A 146 2.18 -0.48 -14.43
CA ASN A 146 1.75 -1.86 -14.67
C ASN A 146 0.30 -2.14 -14.23
N LEU A 147 -0.24 -1.33 -13.31
CA LEU A 147 -1.64 -1.44 -12.86
C LEU A 147 -2.59 -0.58 -13.69
N LEU A 148 -2.07 0.30 -14.56
CA LEU A 148 -2.82 1.31 -15.29
C LEU A 148 -3.08 0.89 -16.74
N THR A 149 -3.44 -0.38 -16.95
CA THR A 149 -3.66 -0.95 -18.29
C THR A 149 -4.92 -0.42 -18.97
N LYS A 150 -5.87 0.12 -18.20
CA LYS A 150 -7.14 0.67 -18.68
C LYS A 150 -7.23 2.16 -18.37
N ALA A 151 -7.89 2.92 -19.26
CA ALA A 151 -8.01 4.37 -19.14
C ALA A 151 -8.69 4.79 -17.82
N PHE A 152 -9.81 4.14 -17.47
CA PHE A 152 -10.53 4.46 -16.23
C PHE A 152 -9.70 4.17 -14.97
N THR A 153 -8.80 3.19 -14.99
CA THR A 153 -7.92 2.88 -13.85
C THR A 153 -6.91 4.00 -13.65
N SER A 154 -6.32 4.50 -14.73
CA SER A 154 -5.44 5.69 -14.67
C SER A 154 -6.19 6.91 -14.14
N ASP A 155 -7.39 7.17 -14.68
CA ASP A 155 -8.20 8.31 -14.26
C ASP A 155 -8.56 8.22 -12.76
N LEU A 156 -8.99 7.04 -12.27
CA LEU A 156 -9.36 6.84 -10.87
C LEU A 156 -8.17 6.99 -9.92
N MET A 157 -7.02 6.42 -10.26
CA MET A 157 -5.82 6.50 -9.41
C MET A 157 -5.30 7.93 -9.34
N ARG A 158 -5.21 8.63 -10.47
CA ARG A 158 -4.76 10.04 -10.51
C ARG A 158 -5.75 11.00 -9.84
N LEU A 159 -7.04 10.68 -9.87
CA LEU A 159 -8.06 11.43 -9.13
C LEU A 159 -7.91 11.23 -7.62
N ASN A 160 -7.45 10.06 -7.19
CA ASN A 160 -7.13 9.76 -5.79
C ASN A 160 -5.69 10.12 -5.40
N LYS A 161 -5.18 11.27 -5.89
CA LYS A 161 -3.83 11.78 -5.64
C LYS A 161 -2.66 10.84 -6.01
N SER A 162 -2.87 9.77 -6.78
CA SER A 162 -1.76 8.90 -7.18
C SER A 162 -0.95 9.50 -8.33
N PHE A 163 0.37 9.36 -8.25
CA PHE A 163 1.30 9.70 -9.33
C PHE A 163 1.99 8.46 -9.90
N ILE A 164 2.31 8.51 -11.19
CA ILE A 164 2.71 7.34 -11.96
C ILE A 164 4.22 7.11 -11.88
N VAL A 165 4.59 5.91 -11.44
CA VAL A 165 5.95 5.36 -11.51
C VAL A 165 6.06 4.50 -12.78
N LYS A 166 6.87 4.96 -13.74
CA LYS A 166 7.09 4.27 -15.02
C LYS A 166 7.96 3.01 -14.82
N ARG A 167 7.35 1.83 -14.74
CA ARG A 167 8.05 0.54 -14.51
C ARG A 167 8.28 -0.25 -15.79
N SER A 168 7.46 -0.01 -16.80
CA SER A 168 7.45 -0.79 -18.05
C SER A 168 8.57 -0.41 -19.02
N VAL A 169 9.43 0.54 -18.64
CA VAL A 169 10.55 1.03 -19.45
C VAL A 169 11.73 0.06 -19.41
N THR A 170 12.03 -0.56 -20.56
CA THR A 170 13.12 -1.54 -20.71
C THR A 170 14.47 -0.90 -21.02
N ASP A 171 14.49 0.21 -21.76
CA ASP A 171 15.74 0.91 -22.09
C ASP A 171 16.38 1.53 -20.84
N ARG A 172 17.66 1.23 -20.62
CA ARG A 172 18.39 1.65 -19.41
C ARG A 172 18.48 3.17 -19.26
N ARG A 173 18.65 3.92 -20.37
CA ARG A 173 18.78 5.39 -20.32
C ARG A 173 17.43 6.02 -20.00
N GLN A 174 16.37 5.56 -20.66
CA GLN A 174 15.01 6.01 -20.39
C GLN A 174 14.58 5.67 -18.96
N LYS A 175 14.91 4.46 -18.46
CA LYS A 175 14.64 4.07 -17.07
C LYS A 175 15.34 5.00 -16.07
N LEU A 176 16.62 5.32 -16.29
CA LEU A 176 17.33 6.28 -15.43
C LEU A 176 16.71 7.69 -15.51
N ALA A 177 16.30 8.13 -16.69
CA ALA A 177 15.62 9.42 -16.86
C ALA A 177 14.29 9.46 -16.10
N ALA A 178 13.49 8.39 -16.19
CA ALA A 178 12.23 8.26 -15.46
C ALA A 178 12.45 8.24 -13.93
N LEU A 179 13.48 7.54 -13.43
CA LEU A 179 13.82 7.55 -12.02
C LEU A 179 14.28 8.94 -11.53
N LYS A 180 15.01 9.69 -12.35
CA LYS A 180 15.40 11.07 -12.04
C LYS A 180 14.19 12.01 -11.99
N ASP A 181 13.27 11.85 -12.93
CA ASP A 181 12.05 12.64 -12.98
C ASP A 181 11.15 12.35 -11.77
N LEU A 182 11.01 11.07 -11.42
CA LEU A 182 10.33 10.63 -10.20
C LEU A 182 10.95 11.21 -8.92
N SER A 183 12.28 11.13 -8.78
CA SER A 183 13.00 11.75 -7.65
C SER A 183 12.75 13.25 -7.58
N ALA A 184 12.80 13.95 -8.72
CA ALA A 184 12.53 15.38 -8.80
C ALA A 184 11.08 15.71 -8.44
N TYR A 185 10.12 14.89 -8.85
CA TYR A 185 8.70 15.09 -8.54
C TYR A 185 8.40 14.88 -7.05
N ILE A 186 8.98 13.87 -6.43
CA ILE A 186 8.84 13.64 -4.97
C ILE A 186 9.41 14.84 -4.20
N GLN A 187 10.61 15.30 -4.56
CA GLN A 187 11.21 16.48 -3.93
C GLN A 187 10.36 17.74 -4.14
N HIS A 188 9.84 17.96 -5.36
CA HIS A 188 8.96 19.08 -5.66
C HIS A 188 7.66 19.03 -4.84
N SER A 189 7.07 17.84 -4.70
CA SER A 189 5.87 17.63 -3.88
C SER A 189 6.11 18.06 -2.44
N LEU A 190 7.23 17.63 -1.85
CA LEU A 190 7.55 17.88 -0.44
C LEU A 190 7.99 19.34 -0.19
N GLU A 191 8.86 19.90 -1.04
CA GLU A 191 9.51 21.19 -0.77
C GLU A 191 8.77 22.39 -1.37
N VAL A 192 8.07 22.21 -2.49
CA VAL A 192 7.41 23.31 -3.22
C VAL A 192 5.91 23.30 -3.02
N ASP A 193 5.28 22.13 -3.20
CA ASP A 193 3.82 22.01 -3.06
C ASP A 193 3.37 21.86 -1.60
N GLY A 194 4.27 21.48 -0.69
CA GLY A 194 3.95 21.18 0.71
C GLY A 194 3.09 19.92 0.87
N GLU A 195 3.16 19.00 -0.08
CA GLU A 195 2.32 17.81 -0.18
C GLU A 195 3.06 16.56 0.30
N SER A 196 2.49 15.88 1.30
CA SER A 196 3.01 14.60 1.78
C SER A 196 2.93 13.51 0.70
N VAL A 197 3.88 12.58 0.73
CA VAL A 197 3.98 11.47 -0.24
C VAL A 197 3.96 10.15 0.51
N TRP A 198 3.21 9.18 0.00
CA TRP A 198 3.30 7.79 0.43
C TRP A 198 4.00 6.95 -0.64
N ILE A 199 4.93 6.10 -0.19
CA ILE A 199 5.63 5.14 -1.05
C ILE A 199 5.88 3.83 -0.31
N ALA A 200 5.67 2.71 -0.99
CA ALA A 200 6.05 1.39 -0.47
C ALA A 200 7.58 1.28 -0.35
N GLN A 201 8.06 0.61 0.70
CA GLN A 201 9.49 0.43 1.00
C GLN A 201 10.25 -0.43 -0.03
N ARG A 202 9.53 -1.08 -0.95
CA ARG A 202 10.06 -1.89 -2.04
C ARG A 202 9.11 -1.94 -3.23
N GLU A 203 9.63 -2.36 -4.37
CA GLU A 203 8.78 -2.58 -5.55
C GLU A 203 7.86 -3.79 -5.38
N GLY A 204 6.55 -3.53 -5.44
CA GLY A 204 5.51 -4.56 -5.37
C GLY A 204 5.17 -5.00 -3.94
N ARG A 205 3.95 -5.51 -3.77
CA ARG A 205 3.48 -6.04 -2.48
C ARG A 205 4.21 -7.32 -2.09
N ALA A 206 4.41 -7.54 -0.78
CA ALA A 206 4.83 -8.82 -0.25
C ALA A 206 3.76 -9.88 -0.43
N LYS A 207 4.21 -11.05 -0.89
CA LYS A 207 3.40 -12.26 -1.05
C LYS A 207 3.70 -13.28 0.05
N ASP A 208 4.92 -13.23 0.57
CA ASP A 208 5.46 -14.07 1.64
C ASP A 208 5.44 -13.36 3.00
N GLY A 209 4.83 -12.17 3.11
CA GLY A 209 4.83 -11.40 4.36
C GLY A 209 6.21 -10.91 4.81
N ARG A 210 7.25 -11.03 3.97
CA ARG A 210 8.57 -10.47 4.24
C ARG A 210 8.71 -9.14 3.50
N ASP A 211 8.64 -8.07 4.29
CA ASP A 211 8.84 -6.70 3.84
C ASP A 211 10.23 -6.24 4.30
N LEU A 212 11.09 -5.87 3.34
CA LEU A 212 12.42 -5.30 3.57
C LEU A 212 12.59 -4.06 2.72
N THR A 213 13.20 -3.03 3.26
CA THR A 213 13.42 -1.77 2.55
C THR A 213 14.48 -1.97 1.47
N GLU A 214 14.14 -1.65 0.22
CA GLU A 214 15.07 -1.75 -0.89
C GLU A 214 16.02 -0.54 -0.93
N THR A 215 17.32 -0.78 -0.84
CA THR A 215 18.32 0.31 -0.93
C THR A 215 18.25 1.06 -2.27
N ALA A 216 17.79 0.41 -3.33
CA ALA A 216 17.57 1.03 -4.64
C ALA A 216 16.49 2.12 -4.59
N LEU A 217 15.42 1.91 -3.81
CA LEU A 217 14.39 2.92 -3.57
C LEU A 217 15.01 4.15 -2.89
N LEU A 218 15.79 3.96 -1.83
CA LEU A 218 16.40 5.07 -1.08
C LEU A 218 17.39 5.86 -1.94
N LYS A 219 18.18 5.16 -2.77
CA LYS A 219 19.06 5.79 -3.76
C LYS A 219 18.27 6.57 -4.82
N MET A 220 17.10 6.07 -5.23
CA MET A 220 16.21 6.77 -6.15
C MET A 220 15.68 8.06 -5.54
N LEU A 221 15.26 8.07 -4.27
CA LEU A 221 14.72 9.28 -3.61
C LEU A 221 15.69 10.47 -3.67
N VAL A 222 16.99 10.21 -3.55
CA VAL A 222 18.05 11.23 -3.61
C VAL A 222 18.74 11.34 -4.97
N LEU A 223 18.19 10.75 -6.02
CA LEU A 223 18.86 10.67 -7.33
C LEU A 223 19.05 12.05 -8.00
N ASN A 224 18.20 13.02 -7.65
CA ASN A 224 18.27 14.41 -8.12
C ASN A 224 19.14 15.33 -7.24
N LYS A 225 19.92 14.78 -6.30
CA LYS A 225 20.87 15.56 -5.47
C LYS A 225 21.96 16.25 -6.32
N ALA A 226 22.59 17.28 -5.76
CA ALA A 226 23.77 17.89 -6.38
C ALA A 226 24.92 16.87 -6.50
N LYS A 227 25.82 17.05 -7.47
CA LYS A 227 26.89 16.07 -7.73
C LYS A 227 27.84 15.94 -6.55
N GLU A 228 28.11 17.06 -5.89
CA GLU A 228 29.02 17.22 -4.77
C GLU A 228 28.41 16.74 -3.45
N GLN A 229 27.08 16.65 -3.37
CA GLN A 229 26.35 16.22 -2.19
C GLN A 229 26.45 14.70 -2.02
N SER A 230 26.78 14.23 -0.82
CA SER A 230 26.77 12.82 -0.45
C SER A 230 25.36 12.24 -0.38
N PHE A 231 25.23 10.91 -0.27
CA PHE A 231 23.94 10.27 0.00
C PHE A 231 23.34 10.77 1.32
N GLY A 232 24.13 10.74 2.41
CA GLY A 232 23.66 11.09 3.74
C GLY A 232 23.12 12.52 3.83
N GLU A 233 23.84 13.49 3.25
CA GLU A 233 23.40 14.89 3.21
C GLU A 233 22.10 15.09 2.43
N ALA A 234 21.92 14.38 1.32
CA ALA A 234 20.69 14.46 0.53
C ALA A 234 19.52 13.75 1.22
N PHE A 235 19.79 12.61 1.84
CA PHE A 235 18.80 11.78 2.50
C PHE A 235 18.28 12.43 3.79
N ALA A 236 19.15 13.06 4.58
CA ALA A 236 18.79 13.76 5.81
C ALA A 236 17.83 14.95 5.60
N ARG A 237 17.69 15.44 4.37
CA ARG A 237 16.70 16.49 4.04
C ARG A 237 15.29 15.96 3.85
N LEU A 238 15.14 14.65 3.59
CA LEU A 238 13.83 14.06 3.36
C LEU A 238 13.12 13.85 4.71
N PRO A 239 11.90 14.36 4.91
CA PRO A 239 11.13 14.18 6.14
C PRO A 239 10.50 12.78 6.20
N ILE A 240 11.35 11.74 6.25
CA ILE A 240 10.92 10.35 6.18
C ILE A 240 10.32 9.90 7.51
N VAL A 241 9.10 9.38 7.44
CA VAL A 241 8.39 8.74 8.56
C VAL A 241 8.09 7.29 8.16
N PRO A 242 8.72 6.29 8.78
CA PRO A 242 8.37 4.89 8.56
C PRO A 242 6.96 4.61 9.08
N VAL A 243 6.16 3.83 8.33
CA VAL A 243 4.79 3.48 8.70
C VAL A 243 4.61 1.96 8.64
N ALA A 244 4.10 1.37 9.73
CA ALA A 244 3.73 -0.04 9.77
C ALA A 244 2.23 -0.20 9.53
N VAL A 245 1.85 -0.99 8.53
CA VAL A 245 0.47 -1.39 8.24
C VAL A 245 0.33 -2.88 8.52
N SER A 246 -0.46 -3.22 9.53
CA SER A 246 -0.63 -4.59 10.02
C SER A 246 -2.06 -5.05 9.80
N TYR A 247 -2.24 -6.22 9.20
CA TYR A 247 -3.53 -6.88 9.03
C TYR A 247 -3.49 -8.23 9.74
N GLU A 248 -4.60 -8.62 10.37
CA GLU A 248 -4.73 -9.96 10.94
C GLU A 248 -4.95 -11.01 9.86
N TRP A 249 -5.75 -10.68 8.84
CA TRP A 249 -6.02 -11.55 7.70
C TRP A 249 -5.76 -10.82 6.40
N ASP A 250 -5.11 -11.52 5.48
CA ASP A 250 -4.88 -11.05 4.12
C ASP A 250 -5.92 -11.70 3.21
N PRO A 251 -6.87 -10.94 2.64
CA PRO A 251 -7.87 -11.49 1.73
C PRO A 251 -7.28 -12.27 0.56
N CYS A 252 -6.08 -11.91 0.10
CA CYS A 252 -5.41 -12.51 -1.05
C CYS A 252 -4.44 -13.64 -0.69
N ASP A 253 -4.43 -14.12 0.56
CA ASP A 253 -3.42 -15.08 1.07
C ASP A 253 -3.33 -16.38 0.24
N ALA A 254 -4.46 -17.01 -0.08
CA ALA A 254 -4.49 -18.24 -0.88
C ALA A 254 -3.98 -18.00 -2.31
N ALA A 255 -4.34 -16.87 -2.93
CA ALA A 255 -3.88 -16.49 -4.27
C ALA A 255 -2.37 -16.23 -4.27
N LYS A 256 -1.85 -15.53 -3.26
CA LYS A 256 -0.42 -15.28 -3.06
C LYS A 256 0.37 -16.59 -2.86
N ALA A 257 -0.14 -17.49 -2.04
CA ALA A 257 0.49 -18.80 -1.81
C ALA A 257 0.55 -19.64 -3.10
N ARG A 258 -0.52 -19.64 -3.91
CA ARG A 258 -0.53 -20.28 -5.24
C ARG A 258 0.51 -19.69 -6.18
N GLU A 259 0.58 -18.37 -6.27
CA GLU A 259 1.56 -17.69 -7.12
C GLU A 259 3.00 -18.02 -6.70
N LEU A 260 3.29 -17.95 -5.39
CA LEU A 260 4.60 -18.32 -4.86
C LEU A 260 4.94 -19.79 -5.16
N TYR A 261 3.98 -20.70 -5.01
CA TYR A 261 4.19 -22.11 -5.32
C TYR A 261 4.52 -22.30 -6.80
N SER A 262 3.75 -21.68 -7.71
CA SER A 262 4.01 -21.77 -9.14
C SER A 262 5.42 -21.27 -9.48
N LEU A 263 5.84 -20.13 -8.93
CA LEU A 263 7.20 -19.62 -9.11
C LEU A 263 8.27 -20.59 -8.59
N GLN A 264 8.05 -21.24 -7.44
CA GLN A 264 8.98 -22.23 -6.90
C GLN A 264 9.03 -23.52 -7.72
N ALA A 265 7.88 -23.99 -8.24
CA ALA A 265 7.76 -25.26 -8.93
C ALA A 265 8.17 -25.18 -10.41
N THR A 266 7.86 -24.08 -11.10
CA THR A 266 8.06 -23.95 -12.55
C THR A 266 8.99 -22.79 -12.95
N GLY A 267 9.34 -21.91 -12.01
CA GLY A 267 10.16 -20.72 -12.28
C GLY A 267 9.41 -19.58 -12.96
N VAL A 268 8.15 -19.78 -13.38
CA VAL A 268 7.36 -18.80 -14.13
C VAL A 268 5.93 -18.79 -13.61
N TYR A 269 5.38 -17.59 -13.42
CA TYR A 269 3.96 -17.37 -13.17
C TYR A 269 3.42 -16.36 -14.18
N GLU A 270 2.52 -16.82 -15.05
CA GLU A 270 1.80 -15.95 -15.98
C GLU A 270 0.51 -15.49 -15.31
N LYS A 271 0.44 -14.20 -15.01
CA LYS A 271 -0.76 -13.61 -14.42
C LYS A 271 -1.93 -13.66 -15.40
N GLY A 272 -3.12 -13.92 -14.86
CA GLY A 272 -4.36 -13.81 -15.62
C GLY A 272 -4.65 -12.36 -16.06
N PRO A 273 -5.38 -12.12 -17.17
CA PRO A 273 -5.68 -10.77 -17.68
C PRO A 273 -6.41 -9.84 -16.71
N HIS A 274 -7.05 -10.37 -15.67
CA HIS A 274 -7.83 -9.62 -14.67
C HIS A 274 -7.39 -9.88 -13.22
N GLU A 275 -6.32 -10.65 -13.01
CA GLU A 275 -5.91 -11.10 -11.68
C GLU A 275 -5.52 -9.94 -10.75
N ASP A 276 -4.89 -8.89 -11.28
CA ASP A 276 -4.56 -7.69 -10.50
C ASP A 276 -5.81 -6.92 -10.08
N ILE A 277 -6.85 -6.85 -10.93
CA ILE A 277 -8.13 -6.21 -10.60
C ILE A 277 -8.88 -7.03 -9.55
N GLU A 278 -8.91 -8.36 -9.70
CA GLU A 278 -9.49 -9.29 -8.73
C GLU A 278 -8.80 -9.17 -7.38
N SER A 279 -7.47 -9.12 -7.37
CA SER A 279 -6.70 -8.93 -6.14
C SER A 279 -6.97 -7.58 -5.47
N ILE A 280 -7.12 -6.50 -6.24
CA ILE A 280 -7.49 -5.18 -5.69
C ILE A 280 -8.89 -5.25 -5.08
N TYR A 281 -9.84 -5.89 -5.78
CA TYR A 281 -11.20 -6.04 -5.30
C TYR A 281 -11.26 -6.87 -4.01
N GLU A 282 -10.62 -8.03 -4.00
CA GLU A 282 -10.52 -8.90 -2.83
C GLU A 282 -9.79 -8.21 -1.68
N GLY A 283 -8.71 -7.49 -1.97
CA GLY A 283 -8.04 -6.62 -1.02
C GLY A 283 -8.96 -5.59 -0.39
N ILE A 284 -9.81 -4.90 -1.16
CA ILE A 284 -10.73 -3.88 -0.65
C ILE A 284 -11.89 -4.50 0.16
N PHE A 285 -12.58 -5.49 -0.41
CA PHE A 285 -13.85 -6.00 0.13
C PHE A 285 -13.73 -7.25 1.01
N GLY A 286 -12.59 -7.93 0.97
CA GLY A 286 -12.35 -9.12 1.77
C GLY A 286 -12.17 -8.80 3.25
N TYR A 287 -12.45 -9.79 4.08
CA TYR A 287 -12.35 -9.70 5.53
C TYR A 287 -10.89 -9.66 6.00
N LYS A 288 -10.56 -8.72 6.89
CA LYS A 288 -9.19 -8.38 7.31
C LYS A 288 -8.91 -8.62 8.80
N GLY A 289 -9.94 -8.91 9.60
CA GLY A 289 -9.82 -8.96 11.06
C GLY A 289 -9.40 -7.60 11.62
N HIS A 290 -8.47 -7.61 12.58
CA HIS A 290 -7.90 -6.36 13.10
C HIS A 290 -6.88 -5.73 12.16
N ILE A 291 -6.98 -4.41 12.02
CA ILE A 291 -6.06 -3.58 11.23
C ILE A 291 -5.42 -2.55 12.15
N GLU A 292 -4.10 -2.40 12.06
CA GLU A 292 -3.37 -1.36 12.78
C GLU A 292 -2.42 -0.61 11.84
N VAL A 293 -2.50 0.72 11.86
CA VAL A 293 -1.55 1.60 11.19
C VAL A 293 -0.80 2.40 12.24
N ALA A 294 0.51 2.21 12.28
CA ALA A 294 1.38 2.85 13.26
C ALA A 294 2.43 3.71 12.54
N PHE A 295 2.36 5.01 12.76
CA PHE A 295 3.33 5.99 12.27
C PHE A 295 4.51 6.05 13.23
N GLY A 296 5.70 5.84 12.67
CA GLY A 296 6.95 5.95 13.40
C GLY A 296 7.34 7.41 13.68
N ARG A 297 8.59 7.58 14.12
CA ARG A 297 9.21 8.89 14.28
C ARG A 297 9.94 9.26 13.02
N GLN A 298 9.91 10.55 12.69
CA GLN A 298 10.72 11.07 11.59
C GLN A 298 12.19 10.69 11.80
N LEU A 299 12.83 10.20 10.74
CA LEU A 299 14.26 9.94 10.76
C LEU A 299 15.02 11.27 10.80
N THR A 300 15.73 11.51 11.90
CA THR A 300 16.60 12.68 12.10
C THR A 300 18.08 12.31 12.21
N GLU A 301 18.37 11.02 12.13
CA GLU A 301 19.72 10.45 12.24
C GLU A 301 20.51 10.69 10.95
N HIS A 302 21.84 10.77 11.05
CA HIS A 302 22.70 10.82 9.88
C HIS A 302 23.07 9.41 9.41
N PHE A 303 22.74 9.09 8.16
CA PHE A 303 23.07 7.80 7.54
C PHE A 303 24.22 7.95 6.55
N ALA A 304 25.25 7.09 6.66
CA ALA A 304 26.38 7.12 5.75
C ALA A 304 26.00 6.60 4.34
N ASP A 305 25.08 5.64 4.29
CA ASP A 305 24.71 4.92 3.07
C ASP A 305 23.24 4.47 3.10
N ALA A 306 22.76 3.96 1.97
CA ALA A 306 21.39 3.47 1.83
C ALA A 306 21.12 2.21 2.67
N GLU A 307 22.15 1.46 3.07
CA GLU A 307 21.97 0.21 3.83
C GLU A 307 21.68 0.50 5.30
N SER A 308 22.42 1.42 5.90
CA SER A 308 22.15 1.96 7.24
C SER A 308 20.79 2.64 7.32
N ALA A 309 20.41 3.44 6.32
CA ALA A 309 19.09 4.04 6.24
C ALA A 309 17.96 2.99 6.11
N ALA A 310 18.13 1.96 5.26
CA ALA A 310 17.16 0.89 5.10
C ALA A 310 16.96 0.10 6.40
N ARG A 311 18.04 -0.21 7.12
CA ARG A 311 17.95 -0.86 8.44
C ARG A 311 17.18 -0.01 9.46
N ALA A 312 17.36 1.31 9.47
CA ALA A 312 16.63 2.19 10.39
C ALA A 312 15.13 2.27 10.07
N ILE A 313 14.77 2.33 8.78
CA ILE A 313 13.37 2.25 8.34
C ILE A 313 12.78 0.89 8.76
N ASP A 314 13.44 -0.21 8.40
CA ASP A 314 12.97 -1.56 8.70
C ASP A 314 12.81 -1.78 10.21
N ARG A 315 13.73 -1.26 11.02
CA ARG A 315 13.65 -1.34 12.48
C ARG A 315 12.40 -0.67 13.02
N GLN A 316 12.14 0.59 12.63
CA GLN A 316 10.92 1.27 13.06
C GLN A 316 9.65 0.58 12.57
N ILE A 317 9.64 0.05 11.34
CA ILE A 317 8.49 -0.68 10.83
C ILE A 317 8.25 -1.96 11.64
N VAL A 318 9.30 -2.72 11.95
CA VAL A 318 9.19 -3.94 12.77
C VAL A 318 8.74 -3.62 14.20
N ASP A 319 9.30 -2.58 14.82
CA ASP A 319 8.97 -2.18 16.19
C ASP A 319 7.51 -1.70 16.30
N ASN A 320 7.00 -1.04 15.26
CA ASN A 320 5.62 -0.56 15.18
C ASN A 320 4.63 -1.59 14.62
N TYR A 321 5.11 -2.71 14.08
CA TYR A 321 4.25 -3.73 13.47
C TYR A 321 3.50 -4.51 14.54
N ARG A 322 2.16 -4.48 14.50
CA ARG A 322 1.33 -5.26 15.42
C ARG A 322 1.33 -6.73 15.01
N LEU A 323 2.03 -7.57 15.77
CA LEU A 323 1.88 -9.02 15.66
C LEU A 323 0.46 -9.42 16.12
N GLN A 324 -0.29 -10.05 15.21
CA GLN A 324 -1.65 -10.50 15.41
C GLN A 324 -1.66 -12.00 15.79
N GLY A 325 -2.80 -12.48 16.29
CA GLY A 325 -2.95 -13.89 16.69
C GLY A 325 -2.67 -14.87 15.54
N SER A 326 -3.11 -14.53 14.32
CA SER A 326 -2.83 -15.29 13.10
C SER A 326 -1.33 -15.47 12.83
N HIS A 327 -0.52 -14.42 13.06
CA HIS A 327 0.92 -14.45 12.85
C HIS A 327 1.62 -15.43 13.79
N ILE A 328 1.29 -15.36 15.08
CA ILE A 328 1.86 -16.22 16.12
C ILE A 328 1.46 -17.68 15.89
N LEU A 329 0.18 -17.94 15.62
CA LEU A 329 -0.32 -19.29 15.36
C LEU A 329 0.30 -19.92 14.11
N ALA A 330 0.43 -19.15 13.02
CA ALA A 330 1.08 -19.63 11.81
C ALA A 330 2.57 -19.94 12.04
N TRP A 331 3.28 -19.10 12.80
CA TRP A 331 4.67 -19.35 13.18
C TRP A 331 4.81 -20.64 13.99
N GLN A 332 3.97 -20.84 15.00
CA GLN A 332 3.99 -22.07 15.82
C GLN A 332 3.71 -23.33 15.01
N ARG A 333 2.87 -23.25 13.97
CA ARG A 333 2.59 -24.39 13.07
C ARG A 333 3.77 -24.77 12.19
N LEU A 334 4.56 -23.79 11.75
CA LEU A 334 5.70 -24.02 10.88
C LEU A 334 6.96 -24.41 11.65
N PHE A 335 7.23 -23.74 12.77
CA PHE A 335 8.51 -23.84 13.47
C PHE A 335 8.41 -24.55 14.83
N GLY A 336 7.19 -24.86 15.30
CA GLY A 336 6.97 -25.50 16.59
C GLY A 336 7.04 -24.52 17.78
N HIS A 337 7.51 -25.03 18.92
CA HIS A 337 7.57 -24.29 20.18
C HIS A 337 8.80 -23.39 20.26
N SER A 338 8.63 -22.19 20.85
CA SER A 338 9.72 -21.26 21.15
C SER A 338 9.34 -20.42 22.34
N GLU A 339 10.17 -20.44 23.39
CA GLU A 339 9.89 -19.69 24.63
C GLU A 339 9.64 -18.20 24.36
N THR A 340 10.40 -17.60 23.44
CA THR A 340 10.24 -16.18 23.09
C THR A 340 8.87 -15.91 22.47
N VAL A 341 8.42 -16.78 21.56
CA VAL A 341 7.11 -16.65 20.90
C VAL A 341 5.97 -16.95 21.87
N ASP A 342 6.14 -17.90 22.79
CA ASP A 342 5.16 -18.17 23.84
C ASP A 342 5.04 -17.00 24.82
N ARG A 343 6.14 -16.31 25.14
CA ARG A 343 6.08 -15.05 25.92
C ARG A 343 5.35 -13.94 25.15
N LEU A 344 5.55 -13.81 23.84
CA LEU A 344 4.78 -12.85 23.01
C LEU A 344 3.29 -13.16 23.06
N LYS A 345 2.93 -14.43 22.92
CA LYS A 345 1.56 -14.93 23.01
C LYS A 345 0.93 -14.58 24.36
N GLN A 346 1.65 -14.81 25.47
CA GLN A 346 1.17 -14.52 26.82
C GLN A 346 0.95 -13.02 27.09
N LYS A 347 1.69 -12.12 26.42
CA LYS A 347 1.47 -10.67 26.54
C LYS A 347 0.18 -10.19 25.85
N GLN A 348 -0.38 -10.97 24.93
CA GLN A 348 -1.59 -10.63 24.19
C GLN A 348 -2.81 -11.31 24.82
N VAL A 349 -3.21 -10.81 25.99
CA VAL A 349 -4.27 -11.41 26.82
C VAL A 349 -5.68 -11.26 26.25
N ASP A 350 -5.90 -10.28 25.38
CA ASP A 350 -7.22 -9.96 24.82
C ASP A 350 -7.59 -10.80 23.58
N ILE A 351 -6.70 -11.70 23.14
CA ILE A 351 -6.91 -12.52 21.95
C ILE A 351 -7.62 -13.82 22.31
N ASP A 352 -8.76 -14.08 21.64
CA ASP A 352 -9.38 -15.40 21.62
C ASP A 352 -8.57 -16.36 20.72
N TRP A 353 -7.57 -16.99 21.33
CA TRP A 353 -6.67 -17.92 20.64
C TRP A 353 -7.38 -19.11 20.00
N ALA A 354 -8.48 -19.59 20.58
CA ALA A 354 -9.23 -20.73 20.06
C ALA A 354 -9.96 -20.34 18.76
N SER A 355 -10.65 -19.20 18.78
CA SER A 355 -11.31 -18.65 17.59
C SER A 355 -10.31 -18.36 16.46
N LYS A 356 -9.18 -17.71 16.76
CA LYS A 356 -8.16 -17.41 15.74
C LYS A 356 -7.51 -18.67 15.17
N ALA A 357 -7.31 -19.72 15.98
CA ALA A 357 -6.82 -21.01 15.50
C ALA A 357 -7.82 -21.68 14.57
N GLN A 358 -9.11 -21.72 14.94
CA GLN A 358 -10.18 -22.26 14.10
C GLN A 358 -10.28 -21.53 12.76
N MET A 359 -10.16 -20.21 12.77
CA MET A 359 -10.18 -19.42 11.54
C MET A 359 -8.96 -19.69 10.65
N LEU A 360 -7.75 -19.77 11.23
CA LEU A 360 -6.55 -20.12 10.49
C LEU A 360 -6.68 -21.51 9.85
N ASP A 361 -7.22 -22.49 10.58
CA ASP A 361 -7.47 -23.85 10.07
C ASP A 361 -8.51 -23.87 8.95
N ALA A 362 -9.61 -23.12 9.09
CA ALA A 362 -10.64 -23.01 8.07
C ALA A 362 -10.12 -22.39 6.76
N ARG A 363 -9.21 -21.40 6.85
CA ARG A 363 -8.54 -20.82 5.69
C ARG A 363 -7.55 -21.82 5.08
N LEU A 364 -6.71 -22.45 5.90
CA LEU A 364 -5.71 -23.42 5.46
C LEU A 364 -6.33 -24.65 4.78
N ALA A 365 -7.53 -25.06 5.21
CA ALA A 365 -8.27 -26.18 4.60
C ALA A 365 -8.67 -25.90 3.14
N GLN A 366 -8.86 -24.64 2.76
CA GLN A 366 -9.19 -24.21 1.38
C GLN A 366 -7.96 -24.12 0.49
N VAL A 367 -6.76 -24.21 1.07
CA VAL A 367 -5.48 -24.11 0.36
C VAL A 367 -5.00 -25.52 -0.03
N PRO A 368 -4.64 -25.76 -1.31
CA PRO A 368 -4.04 -27.01 -1.75
C PRO A 368 -2.83 -27.39 -0.89
N ALA A 369 -2.67 -28.67 -0.56
CA ALA A 369 -1.64 -29.13 0.37
C ALA A 369 -0.22 -28.63 0.02
N ALA A 370 0.12 -28.58 -1.27
CA ALA A 370 1.41 -28.10 -1.75
C ALA A 370 1.69 -26.61 -1.49
N HIS A 371 0.66 -25.79 -1.26
CA HIS A 371 0.80 -24.35 -1.03
C HIS A 371 0.71 -23.98 0.45
N ARG A 372 0.37 -24.93 1.34
CA ARG A 372 0.05 -24.65 2.76
C ARG A 372 1.22 -24.05 3.52
N ASP A 373 2.44 -24.51 3.27
CA ASP A 373 3.62 -23.98 3.94
C ASP A 373 3.89 -22.52 3.52
N LEU A 374 3.67 -22.17 2.25
CA LEU A 374 3.81 -20.80 1.74
C LEU A 374 2.73 -19.88 2.29
N PHE A 375 1.51 -20.39 2.41
CA PHE A 375 0.41 -19.70 3.09
C PHE A 375 0.78 -19.39 4.55
N LEU A 376 1.22 -20.40 5.31
CA LEU A 376 1.61 -20.21 6.70
C LEU A 376 2.82 -19.28 6.82
N ALA A 377 3.78 -19.38 5.88
CA ALA A 377 4.98 -18.54 5.88
C ALA A 377 4.62 -17.06 5.73
N ALA A 378 3.61 -16.74 4.91
CA ALA A 378 3.12 -15.37 4.76
C ALA A 378 2.66 -14.73 6.09
N TYR A 379 2.06 -15.53 6.98
CA TYR A 379 1.66 -15.09 8.32
C TYR A 379 2.77 -15.22 9.36
N ALA A 380 3.69 -16.17 9.22
CA ALA A 380 4.76 -16.42 10.17
C ALA A 380 5.95 -15.46 10.02
N ASN A 381 6.26 -15.01 8.80
CA ASN A 381 7.40 -14.13 8.52
C ASN A 381 7.39 -12.79 9.30
N PRO A 382 6.26 -12.14 9.61
CA PRO A 382 6.23 -11.03 10.56
C PRO A 382 6.85 -11.36 11.92
N VAL A 383 6.54 -12.54 12.49
CA VAL A 383 7.13 -13.00 13.76
C VAL A 383 8.61 -13.27 13.57
N GLN A 384 8.99 -13.93 12.46
CA GLN A 384 10.41 -14.17 12.16
C GLN A 384 11.20 -12.87 12.05
N ARG A 385 10.65 -11.85 11.37
CA ARG A 385 11.28 -10.54 11.24
C ARG A 385 11.42 -9.83 12.57
N TRP A 386 10.40 -9.91 13.43
CA TRP A 386 10.49 -9.37 14.79
C TRP A 386 11.60 -10.07 15.59
N LEU A 387 11.68 -11.41 15.50
CA LEU A 387 12.75 -12.19 16.14
C LEU A 387 14.12 -11.78 15.61
N ASP A 388 14.32 -11.68 14.29
CA ASP A 388 15.60 -11.30 13.68
C ASP A 388 16.11 -9.94 14.18
N VAL A 389 15.21 -8.97 14.37
CA VAL A 389 15.57 -7.60 14.82
C VAL A 389 15.81 -7.56 16.33
N ASN A 390 15.03 -8.32 17.12
CA ASN A 390 15.09 -8.29 18.58
C ASN A 390 16.05 -9.34 19.17
N SER A 391 16.52 -10.32 18.40
CA SER A 391 17.51 -11.31 18.85
C SER A 391 18.90 -10.73 19.07
N ASP A 392 19.23 -9.62 18.40
CA ASP A 392 20.50 -8.90 18.59
C ASP A 392 20.54 -8.08 19.89
N GLU A 393 19.39 -7.93 20.59
CA GLU A 393 19.27 -7.20 21.86
C GLU A 393 19.13 -8.11 23.09
N CYS A 394 19.06 -9.42 22.89
CA CYS A 394 19.10 -10.37 24.00
C CYS A 394 20.57 -10.52 24.44
N PRO A 395 20.94 -10.18 25.69
CA PRO A 395 22.26 -10.52 26.19
C PRO A 395 22.44 -12.01 25.96
N ARG A 396 23.51 -12.41 25.25
CA ARG A 396 23.98 -13.79 25.36
C ARG A 396 24.23 -13.97 26.84
N ASP A 397 23.42 -14.81 27.50
CA ASP A 397 23.68 -15.21 28.87
C ASP A 397 25.11 -15.76 28.90
N SER A 398 26.04 -14.92 29.34
CA SER A 398 27.36 -15.35 29.78
C SER A 398 27.15 -15.97 31.16
N GLY A 399 26.73 -17.23 31.16
CA GLY A 399 26.67 -18.10 32.33
C GLY A 399 26.25 -19.52 31.93
N GLY A 400 27.03 -20.57 32.13
CA GLY A 400 28.32 -20.68 32.80
C GLY A 400 28.88 -22.10 32.68
N THR A 401 30.17 -22.19 32.98
CA THR A 401 31.05 -23.36 33.20
C THR A 401 31.21 -24.38 32.08
#